data_AF-W5LW70-F1
#
_entry.id   AF-W5LW70-F1
#
_cell.length_a   1.000
_cell.length_b   1.000
_cell.length_c   1.000
_cell.angle_alpha   90.00
_cell.angle_beta   90.00
_cell.angle_gamma   90.00
#
_symmetry.space_group_name_H-M   'P 1'
#
loop_
_entity.id
_entity.type
_entity.pdbx_description
1 polymer ?
#
loop_
_entity_poly.entity_id
_entity_poly.type
_entity_poly.pdbx_seq_one_letter_code
_entity_poly.pdbx_strand_id
1 'polypeptide(L)'
;AVPMGTSTKEDTSKFLDKNTRLKRPLSPHISIYSWSIPMMMSISHRGTGVALSSGISLFALSALVLPGDFASNLEVVRSLSLGPALIYSAKFTLAFPVAYHTFNGIRHLLWELSGSDFSGSVLLAGDLFTNMQYPGI
;
A
#
# COMPACT_ATOMS: atom_id res chain seq x y z
N ALA A 1 16.90 35.15 -13.94
CA ALA A 1 16.44 33.81 -13.52
C ALA A 1 17.49 33.22 -12.58
N VAL A 2 17.12 32.91 -11.34
CA VAL A 2 18.02 32.25 -10.37
C VAL A 2 18.16 30.78 -10.81
N PRO A 3 19.37 30.19 -10.86
CA PRO A 3 19.55 28.79 -11.22
C PRO A 3 18.93 27.89 -10.14
N MET A 4 17.67 27.50 -10.36
CA MET A 4 16.77 26.91 -9.35
C MET A 4 16.86 25.37 -9.28
N GLY A 5 18.03 24.79 -9.59
CA GLY A 5 18.17 23.34 -9.75
C GLY A 5 19.25 22.67 -8.89
N THR A 6 20.29 23.39 -8.48
CA THR A 6 21.48 22.81 -7.83
C THR A 6 21.64 23.23 -6.37
N SER A 7 21.33 24.49 -6.01
CA SER A 7 21.54 25.00 -4.64
C SER A 7 20.74 24.25 -3.57
N THR A 8 19.46 23.93 -3.81
CA THR A 8 18.60 23.30 -2.80
C THR A 8 19.00 21.87 -2.45
N LYS A 9 19.44 21.09 -3.45
CA LYS A 9 19.95 19.73 -3.25
C LYS A 9 21.30 19.75 -2.53
N GLU A 10 22.18 20.68 -2.92
CA GLU A 10 23.47 20.90 -2.25
C GLU A 10 23.31 21.36 -0.80
N ASP A 11 22.35 22.22 -0.51
CA ASP A 11 22.08 22.68 0.86
C ASP A 11 21.48 21.57 1.73
N THR A 12 20.61 20.73 1.13
CA THR A 12 20.06 19.54 1.80
C THR A 12 21.15 18.53 2.12
N SER A 13 22.05 18.22 1.19
CA SER A 13 23.15 17.28 1.45
C SER A 13 24.10 17.82 2.52
N LYS A 14 24.50 19.10 2.45
CA LYS A 14 25.31 19.75 3.51
C LYS A 14 24.64 19.66 4.89
N PHE A 15 23.32 19.84 4.97
CA PHE A 15 22.57 19.69 6.22
C PHE A 15 22.59 18.25 6.75
N LEU A 16 22.36 17.25 5.89
CA LEU A 16 22.38 15.83 6.26
C LEU A 16 23.78 15.38 6.70
N ASP A 17 24.83 15.77 5.97
CA ASP A 17 26.22 15.46 6.28
C ASP A 17 26.64 16.06 7.62
N LYS A 18 26.22 17.31 7.88
CA LYS A 18 26.46 17.98 9.17
C LYS A 18 25.81 17.21 10.33
N ASN A 19 24.54 16.82 10.21
CA ASN A 19 23.85 16.10 11.28
C ASN A 19 24.40 14.69 11.50
N THR A 20 24.80 14.00 10.42
CA THR A 20 25.45 12.69 10.46
C THR A 20 26.82 12.78 11.15
N ARG A 21 27.65 13.76 10.79
CA ARG A 21 28.95 14.01 11.43
C ARG A 21 28.81 14.34 12.91
N LEU A 22 27.78 15.11 13.28
CA LEU A 22 27.49 15.48 14.67
C LEU A 22 26.79 14.37 15.47
N LYS A 23 26.46 13.22 14.85
CA LYS A 23 25.77 12.08 15.48
C LYS A 23 24.52 12.48 16.25
N ARG A 24 23.75 13.44 15.71
CA ARG A 24 22.52 13.89 16.35
C ARG A 24 21.47 12.78 16.25
N PRO A 25 20.81 12.41 17.36
CA PRO A 25 19.78 11.39 17.32
C PRO A 25 18.57 11.90 16.54
N LEU A 26 17.94 11.02 15.77
CA LEU A 26 16.64 11.29 15.15
C LEU A 26 15.55 11.17 16.22
N SER A 27 14.59 12.09 16.19
CA SER A 27 13.42 11.97 17.04
C SER A 27 12.63 10.69 16.70
N PRO A 28 12.07 10.00 17.71
CA PRO A 28 11.18 8.88 17.45
C PRO A 28 9.98 9.37 16.62
N HIS A 29 9.59 8.62 15.59
CA HIS A 29 8.52 9.00 14.67
C HIS A 29 7.46 7.90 14.57
N ILE A 30 7.75 6.75 13.95
CA ILE A 30 6.74 5.67 13.82
C ILE A 30 6.31 5.10 15.18
N SER A 31 7.23 5.04 16.15
CA SER A 31 6.96 4.40 17.46
C SER A 31 6.09 5.23 18.40
N ILE A 32 5.99 6.54 18.18
CA ILE A 32 5.20 7.44 19.05
C ILE A 32 3.99 8.05 18.33
N TYR A 33 3.88 7.86 17.01
CA TYR A 33 2.80 8.44 16.22
C TYR A 33 1.50 7.65 16.41
N SER A 34 0.38 8.36 16.54
CA SER A 34 -0.94 7.74 16.66
C SER A 34 -1.45 7.28 15.29
N TRP A 35 -1.78 6.00 15.16
CA TRP A 35 -2.24 5.42 13.91
C TRP A 35 -3.61 5.93 13.51
N SER A 36 -3.69 6.62 12.37
CA SER A 36 -4.94 7.07 11.77
C SER A 36 -5.39 6.15 10.64
N ILE A 37 -6.70 6.08 10.39
CA ILE A 37 -7.28 5.26 9.32
C ILE A 37 -6.70 5.60 7.93
N PRO A 38 -6.54 6.89 7.54
CA PRO A 38 -5.94 7.22 6.25
C PRO A 38 -4.49 6.75 6.10
N MET A 39 -3.72 6.75 7.18
CA MET A 39 -2.35 6.23 7.20
C MET A 39 -2.33 4.71 6.98
N MET A 40 -3.17 3.98 7.71
CA MET A 40 -3.31 2.52 7.53
C MET A 40 -3.77 2.14 6.12
N MET A 41 -4.69 2.91 5.54
CA MET A 41 -5.13 2.70 4.15
C MET A 41 -4.01 2.96 3.14
N SER A 42 -3.19 3.99 3.36
CA SER A 42 -2.03 4.29 2.50
C SER A 42 -1.01 3.15 2.50
N ILE A 43 -0.65 2.63 3.68
CA ILE A 43 0.29 1.51 3.81
C ILE A 43 -0.30 0.24 3.21
N SER A 44 -1.56 -0.07 3.50
CA SER A 44 -2.26 -1.22 2.93
C SER A 44 -2.31 -1.15 1.41
N HIS A 45 -2.56 0.02 0.81
CA HIS A 45 -2.57 0.19 -0.64
C HIS A 45 -1.21 -0.09 -1.29
N ARG A 46 -0.12 0.35 -0.64
CA ARG A 46 1.24 0.00 -1.07
C ARG A 46 1.49 -1.50 -0.94
N GLY A 47 1.11 -2.09 0.18
CA GLY A 47 1.28 -3.53 0.44
C GLY A 47 0.53 -4.39 -0.57
N THR A 48 -0.73 -4.08 -0.86
CA THR A 48 -1.51 -4.81 -1.88
C THR A 48 -0.97 -4.59 -3.28
N GLY A 49 -0.45 -3.41 -3.60
CA GLY A 49 0.21 -3.13 -4.89
C GLY A 49 1.44 -4.01 -5.10
N VAL A 50 2.35 -4.06 -4.13
CA VAL A 50 3.55 -4.91 -4.17
C VAL A 50 3.16 -6.40 -4.23
N ALA A 51 2.17 -6.83 -3.47
CA ALA A 51 1.68 -8.20 -3.49
C ALA A 51 1.09 -8.60 -4.86
N LEU A 52 0.30 -7.72 -5.49
CA LEU A 52 -0.25 -7.97 -6.83
C LEU A 52 0.85 -8.01 -7.89
N SER A 53 1.76 -7.02 -7.90
CA SER A 53 2.86 -6.97 -8.87
C SER A 53 3.77 -8.18 -8.77
N SER A 54 4.12 -8.61 -7.55
CA SER A 54 4.91 -9.82 -7.32
C SER A 54 4.14 -11.08 -7.73
N GLY A 55 2.85 -11.19 -7.39
CA GLY A 55 2.02 -12.33 -7.79
C GLY A 55 1.93 -12.51 -9.31
N ILE A 56 1.68 -11.42 -10.05
CA ILE A 56 1.63 -11.46 -11.52
C ILE A 56 3.01 -11.79 -12.10
N SER A 57 4.08 -11.20 -11.55
CA SER A 57 5.44 -11.47 -12.02
C SER A 57 5.84 -12.93 -11.80
N LEU A 58 5.53 -13.49 -10.63
CA LEU A 58 5.77 -14.91 -10.33
C LEU A 58 4.95 -15.84 -11.22
N PHE A 59 3.69 -15.49 -11.49
CA PHE A 59 2.85 -16.26 -12.42
C PHE A 59 3.40 -16.22 -13.86
N ALA A 60 3.87 -15.06 -14.32
CA ALA A 60 4.49 -14.93 -15.64
C ALA A 60 5.81 -15.71 -15.73
N LEU A 61 6.63 -15.65 -14.69
CA LEU A 61 7.89 -16.41 -14.60
C LEU A 61 7.64 -17.91 -14.53
N SER A 62 6.64 -18.37 -13.76
CA SER A 62 6.32 -19.79 -13.66
C SER A 62 5.83 -20.34 -15.00
N ALA A 63 5.04 -19.58 -15.76
CA ALA A 63 4.61 -19.95 -17.10
C ALA A 63 5.76 -20.07 -18.11
N LEU A 64 6.88 -19.37 -17.87
CA LEU A 64 8.06 -19.43 -18.75
C LEU A 64 9.04 -20.54 -18.36
N VAL A 65 9.21 -20.79 -17.06
CA VAL A 65 10.27 -21.67 -16.53
C VAL A 65 9.77 -23.09 -16.24
N LEU A 66 8.52 -23.24 -15.79
CA LEU A 66 8.01 -24.56 -15.40
C LEU A 66 7.52 -25.35 -16.62
N PRO A 67 7.87 -26.65 -16.71
CA PRO A 67 7.29 -27.53 -17.72
C PRO A 67 5.83 -27.86 -17.35
N GLY A 68 4.98 -27.96 -18.37
CA GLY A 68 3.57 -28.28 -18.22
C GLY A 68 2.66 -27.09 -18.51
N ASP A 69 1.39 -27.38 -18.81
CA ASP A 69 0.37 -26.38 -19.10
C ASP A 69 -0.40 -25.99 -17.82
N PHE A 70 -1.27 -24.98 -17.95
CA PHE A 70 -2.10 -24.58 -16.82
C PHE A 70 -3.03 -25.70 -16.33
N ALA A 71 -3.50 -26.56 -17.24
CA ALA A 71 -4.43 -27.65 -16.91
C ALA A 71 -3.79 -28.70 -15.99
N SER A 72 -2.58 -29.17 -16.32
CA SER A 72 -1.81 -30.11 -15.49
C SER A 72 -1.50 -29.56 -14.11
N ASN A 73 -1.10 -28.29 -14.01
CA ASN A 73 -0.90 -27.62 -12.72
C ASN A 73 -2.18 -27.59 -11.88
N LEU A 74 -3.34 -27.38 -12.53
CA LEU A 74 -4.63 -27.38 -11.86
C LEU A 74 -5.02 -28.79 -11.37
N GLU A 75 -4.72 -29.83 -12.14
CA GLU A 75 -4.93 -31.22 -11.73
C GLU A 75 -4.11 -31.58 -10.49
N VAL A 76 -2.85 -31.15 -10.43
CA VAL A 76 -2.02 -31.32 -9.21
C VAL A 76 -2.70 -30.67 -8.01
N VAL A 77 -3.18 -29.43 -8.14
CA VAL A 77 -3.89 -28.74 -7.05
C VAL A 77 -5.19 -29.46 -6.66
N ARG A 78 -5.93 -30.00 -7.64
CA ARG A 78 -7.15 -30.80 -7.37
C ARG A 78 -6.83 -32.11 -6.65
N SER A 79 -5.73 -32.77 -6.99
CA SER A 79 -5.32 -34.04 -6.38
C SER A 79 -5.03 -33.92 -4.88
N LEU A 80 -4.64 -32.72 -4.42
CA LEU A 80 -4.44 -32.42 -3.00
C LEU A 80 -5.72 -32.51 -2.17
N SER A 81 -6.90 -32.63 -2.80
CA SER A 81 -8.18 -32.87 -2.12
C SER A 81 -8.45 -31.89 -0.97
N LEU A 82 -8.20 -30.60 -1.22
CA LEU A 82 -8.33 -29.55 -0.22
C LEU A 82 -9.80 -29.37 0.19
N GLY A 83 -10.03 -29.14 1.49
CA GLY A 83 -11.37 -28.91 2.01
C GLY A 83 -12.02 -27.63 1.46
N PRO A 84 -13.36 -27.55 1.37
CA PRO A 84 -14.06 -26.38 0.82
C PRO A 84 -13.67 -25.06 1.48
N ALA A 85 -13.55 -25.05 2.82
CA ALA A 85 -13.16 -23.86 3.57
C ALA A 85 -11.80 -23.29 3.13
N LEU A 86 -10.82 -24.17 2.90
CA LEU A 86 -9.47 -23.77 2.47
C LEU A 86 -9.47 -23.22 1.03
N ILE A 87 -10.28 -23.81 0.15
CA ILE A 87 -10.45 -23.31 -1.22
C ILE A 87 -11.09 -21.93 -1.22
N TYR A 88 -12.13 -21.72 -0.40
CA TYR A 88 -12.78 -20.41 -0.25
C TYR A 88 -11.83 -19.37 0.34
N SER A 89 -11.06 -19.72 1.38
CA SER A 89 -10.08 -18.79 1.95
C SER A 89 -9.00 -18.43 0.94
N ALA A 90 -8.47 -19.39 0.17
CA ALA A 90 -7.48 -19.11 -0.87
C ALA A 90 -8.03 -18.18 -1.96
N LYS A 91 -9.27 -18.41 -2.42
CA LYS A 91 -9.96 -17.52 -3.36
C LYS A 91 -10.13 -16.11 -2.78
N PHE A 92 -10.53 -16.01 -1.51
CA PHE A 92 -10.71 -14.72 -0.85
C PHE A 92 -9.39 -13.97 -0.70
N THR A 93 -8.31 -14.64 -0.27
CA THR A 93 -6.98 -14.05 -0.13
C THR A 93 -6.43 -13.54 -1.46
N LEU A 94 -6.77 -14.17 -2.58
CA LEU A 94 -6.41 -13.67 -3.92
C LEU A 94 -7.30 -12.51 -4.39
N ALA A 95 -8.62 -12.58 -4.14
CA ALA A 95 -9.57 -11.59 -4.61
C ALA A 95 -9.54 -10.27 -3.80
N PHE A 96 -9.37 -10.37 -2.48
CA PHE A 96 -9.37 -9.22 -1.57
C PHE A 96 -8.35 -8.12 -1.93
N PRO A 97 -7.06 -8.42 -2.12
CA PRO A 97 -6.09 -7.37 -2.44
C PRO A 97 -6.35 -6.72 -3.80
N VAL A 98 -6.90 -7.46 -4.77
CA VAL A 98 -7.31 -6.90 -6.08
C VAL A 98 -8.46 -5.91 -5.90
N ALA A 99 -9.53 -6.32 -5.20
CA ALA A 99 -10.67 -5.45 -4.95
C ALA A 99 -10.24 -4.20 -4.17
N TYR A 100 -9.56 -4.39 -3.04
CA TYR A 100 -9.09 -3.30 -2.18
C TYR A 100 -8.16 -2.32 -2.92
N HIS A 101 -7.16 -2.83 -3.65
CA HIS A 101 -6.21 -1.98 -4.36
C HIS A 101 -6.92 -1.16 -5.45
N THR A 102 -7.88 -1.75 -6.16
CA THR A 102 -8.65 -1.07 -7.22
C THR A 102 -9.55 0.02 -6.65
N PHE A 103 -10.36 -0.28 -5.63
CA PHE A 103 -11.26 0.73 -5.03
C PHE A 103 -10.48 1.86 -4.36
N ASN A 104 -9.41 1.54 -3.62
CA ASN A 104 -8.59 2.59 -3.02
C ASN A 104 -7.79 3.37 -4.09
N GLY A 105 -7.41 2.73 -5.21
CA GLY A 105 -6.82 3.39 -6.37
C GLY A 105 -7.77 4.41 -7.01
N ILE A 106 -9.05 4.06 -7.19
CA ILE A 106 -10.08 5.01 -7.65
C ILE A 106 -10.16 6.20 -6.69
N ARG A 107 -10.15 5.97 -5.37
CA ARG A 107 -10.12 7.05 -4.38
C ARG A 107 -8.90 7.97 -4.56
N HIS A 108 -7.73 7.42 -4.85
CA HIS A 108 -6.52 8.22 -5.14
C HIS A 108 -6.68 9.04 -6.41
N LEU A 109 -7.20 8.46 -7.50
CA LEU A 109 -7.45 9.19 -8.74
C LEU A 109 -8.47 10.32 -8.54
N LEU A 110 -9.51 10.10 -7.75
CA LEU A 110 -10.50 11.13 -7.41
C LEU A 110 -9.87 12.30 -6.65
N TRP A 111 -8.91 12.03 -5.75
CA TRP A 111 -8.13 13.08 -5.08
C TRP A 111 -7.25 13.89 -6.04
N GLU A 112 -6.68 13.24 -7.06
CA GLU A 112 -5.88 13.92 -8.08
C GLU A 112 -6.75 14.79 -9.01
N LEU A 113 -7.94 14.31 -9.36
CA LEU A 113 -8.86 14.99 -10.28
C LEU A 113 -9.63 16.15 -9.65
N SER A 114 -9.98 16.07 -8.36
CA SER A 114 -10.80 17.11 -7.70
C SER A 114 -10.01 18.31 -7.17
N GLY A 115 -8.67 18.27 -7.19
CA GLY A 115 -7.88 19.20 -6.36
C GLY A 115 -8.22 19.05 -4.86
N SER A 116 -7.70 19.95 -4.02
CA SER A 116 -7.78 19.91 -2.55
C SER A 116 -9.19 19.80 -1.93
N ASP A 117 -10.25 19.90 -2.73
CA ASP A 117 -11.63 20.08 -2.27
C ASP A 117 -12.35 18.76 -1.92
N PHE A 118 -11.85 17.60 -2.37
CA PHE A 118 -12.44 16.28 -2.02
C PHE A 118 -11.95 15.72 -0.66
N SER A 119 -10.97 16.38 -0.03
CA SER A 119 -10.49 15.99 1.30
C SER A 119 -11.62 16.05 2.34
N GLY A 120 -12.52 17.03 2.22
CA GLY A 120 -13.65 17.22 3.13
C GLY A 120 -14.67 16.08 3.14
N SER A 121 -14.90 15.40 2.01
CA SER A 121 -15.87 14.30 1.93
C SER A 121 -15.35 13.00 2.54
N VAL A 122 -14.03 12.75 2.44
CA VAL A 122 -13.38 11.60 3.09
C VAL A 122 -13.19 11.85 4.58
N LEU A 123 -12.93 13.10 4.98
CA LEU A 123 -12.96 13.49 6.38
C LEU A 123 -14.37 13.37 6.95
N LEU A 124 -15.45 13.75 6.24
CA LEU A 124 -16.82 13.57 6.75
C LEU A 124 -17.17 12.09 7.00
N ALA A 125 -16.75 11.20 6.10
CA ALA A 125 -16.94 9.75 6.27
C ALA A 125 -16.02 9.17 7.37
N GLY A 126 -14.80 9.70 7.54
CA GLY A 126 -13.89 9.32 8.61
C GLY A 126 -14.31 9.84 9.98
N ASP A 127 -14.68 11.12 10.06
CA ASP A 127 -15.08 11.86 11.27
C ASP A 127 -16.40 11.36 11.86
N LEU A 128 -17.31 10.82 11.03
CA LEU A 128 -18.46 10.05 11.51
C LEU A 128 -18.04 8.78 12.28
N PHE A 129 -16.94 8.13 11.88
CA PHE A 129 -16.37 6.98 12.59
C PHE A 129 -15.47 7.40 13.75
N THR A 130 -14.71 8.49 13.65
CA THR A 130 -13.88 9.00 14.74
C THR A 130 -14.72 9.51 15.92
N ASN A 131 -15.85 10.18 15.65
CA ASN A 131 -16.82 10.57 16.69
C ASN A 131 -17.52 9.39 17.37
N MET A 132 -17.58 8.22 16.71
CA MET A 132 -18.09 6.99 17.33
C MET A 132 -17.04 6.32 18.25
N GLN A 133 -15.74 6.47 17.94
CA GLN A 133 -14.65 5.87 18.71
C GLN A 133 -14.21 6.73 19.90
N TYR A 134 -14.43 8.06 19.86
CA TYR A 134 -14.12 9.01 20.94
C TYR A 134 -15.27 10.00 21.18
N PRO A 135 -16.32 9.61 21.92
CA PRO A 135 -17.37 10.54 22.29
C PRO A 135 -16.89 11.43 23.45
N GLY A 136 -16.48 12.66 23.16
CA GLY A 136 -16.32 13.70 24.19
C GLY A 136 -14.92 14.26 24.44
N ILE A 137 -14.26 14.76 23.39
CA ILE A 137 -13.42 15.95 23.52
C ILE A 137 -14.14 17.09 22.82
#